data_AF-A0A2Z7A1Q2-F1
#
_entry.id   AF-A0A2Z7A1Q2-F1
#
_cell.length_a   1.000
_cell.length_b   1.000
_cell.length_c   1.000
_cell.angle_alpha   90.00
_cell.angle_beta   90.00
_cell.angle_gamma   90.00
#
_symmetry.space_group_name_H-M   'P 1'
#
loop_
_entity.id
_entity.type
_entity.pdbx_description
1 polymer ?
#
loop_
_entity_poly.entity_id
_entity_poly.type
_entity_poly.pdbx_seq_one_letter_code
_entity_poly.pdbx_strand_id
1 'polypeptide(L)'
;MSTLRPYSLLSFHFRNFHLNPTNPLSPCINVFSFALSRTYTSTTQSNSENHILLRYLIDSLKCPKHRALAITNRISYVKSLEKPQAAVHFFRTQGFSDTQIRSLLNSRPQILILDSEKVIKPKLMYFQELGIPRPHLAVFISKNPMLLTCSLDNKLKPCIELIKKVLELIQPDTSKCNENDMFHILSRYAWVIGKDSRLLSSIKYLESCGIVGSQLIMILKNEPRLVYMSESKVKSLISRVTELGFVVGSRMFVYGVFTCYSNSAETLSRKYGVLQSFGFSKCECTKMLLKSPSLFKSSEVRLRHGIEFFLNTCMLDKSSIVACPNILVFSMEKRVVPRYRVYMILKSRGLVDKLPSISSLLTCSETKFTEKYILRFQDDAKELLLAYEGRLSES
;
A
#
# COMPACT_ATOMS: atom_id res chain seq x y z
N MET A 1 58.36 -15.45 -3.51
CA MET A 1 57.69 -16.02 -2.32
C MET A 1 57.24 -14.88 -1.43
N SER A 2 55.98 -14.47 -1.56
CA SER A 2 55.29 -13.59 -0.61
C SER A 2 53.79 -13.82 -0.82
N THR A 3 53.19 -14.40 0.21
CA THR A 3 51.87 -15.01 0.23
C THR A 3 50.77 -13.94 0.27
N LEU A 4 49.95 -13.90 -0.78
CA LEU A 4 48.67 -13.20 -0.80
C LEU A 4 47.72 -13.88 0.21
N ARG A 5 47.31 -13.14 1.24
CA ARG A 5 46.30 -13.60 2.20
C ARG A 5 44.94 -13.74 1.50
N PRO A 6 44.16 -14.78 1.79
CA PRO A 6 42.82 -14.95 1.25
C PRO A 6 41.86 -13.92 1.85
N TYR A 7 41.00 -13.35 1.00
CA TYR A 7 39.89 -12.51 1.41
C TYR A 7 38.94 -13.34 2.28
N SER A 8 38.93 -13.08 3.59
CA SER A 8 37.87 -13.54 4.47
C SER A 8 36.58 -12.82 4.09
N LEU A 9 35.63 -13.56 3.53
CA LEU A 9 34.24 -13.15 3.49
C LEU A 9 33.79 -12.98 4.93
N LEU A 10 33.69 -11.73 5.39
CA LEU A 10 33.01 -11.40 6.64
C LEU A 10 31.58 -11.92 6.52
N SER A 11 31.30 -12.96 7.30
CA SER A 11 29.96 -13.49 7.53
C SER A 11 29.09 -12.37 8.10
N PHE A 12 28.35 -11.70 7.24
CA PHE A 12 27.22 -10.90 7.68
C PHE A 12 26.14 -11.88 8.11
N HIS A 13 26.14 -12.24 9.40
CA HIS A 13 24.98 -12.78 10.07
C HIS A 13 23.84 -11.77 9.93
N PHE A 14 23.05 -11.90 8.86
CA PHE A 14 21.68 -11.46 8.88
C PHE A 14 20.99 -12.29 9.96
N ARG A 15 20.91 -11.75 11.18
CA ARG A 15 19.96 -12.26 12.17
C ARG A 15 18.61 -12.34 11.45
N ASN A 16 18.07 -13.55 11.37
CA ASN A 16 16.68 -13.83 10.99
C ASN A 16 15.77 -13.07 11.96
N PHE A 17 15.57 -11.79 11.70
CA PHE A 17 14.48 -11.04 12.25
C PHE A 17 13.30 -11.30 11.33
N HIS A 18 12.33 -12.05 11.84
CA HIS A 18 11.00 -12.14 11.26
C HIS A 18 10.51 -10.74 10.90
N LEU A 19 10.60 -10.40 9.62
CA LEU A 19 9.99 -9.21 9.07
C LEU A 19 8.48 -9.46 9.10
N ASN A 20 7.84 -8.93 10.13
CA ASN A 20 6.40 -8.72 10.15
C ASN A 20 6.00 -8.12 8.80
N PRO A 21 5.01 -8.70 8.09
CA PRO A 21 4.60 -8.21 6.80
C PRO A 21 4.16 -6.76 6.93
N THR A 22 4.94 -5.90 6.28
CA THR A 22 4.68 -4.51 5.89
C THR A 22 3.28 -4.00 6.26
N ASN A 23 3.21 -3.19 7.33
CA ASN A 23 2.13 -2.25 7.55
C ASN A 23 1.97 -1.34 6.33
N PRO A 24 0.78 -1.21 5.73
CA PRO A 24 0.50 -0.09 4.86
C PRO A 24 0.31 1.14 5.77
N LEU A 25 1.33 1.98 5.88
CA LEU A 25 1.22 3.30 6.53
C LEU A 25 0.28 4.18 5.69
N SER A 26 -1.02 3.96 5.89
CA SER A 26 -2.03 4.98 5.75
C SER A 26 -1.77 5.99 6.86
N PRO A 27 -1.92 7.31 6.64
CA PRO A 27 -1.91 8.24 7.76
C PRO A 27 -3.12 7.89 8.64
N CYS A 28 -2.84 7.34 9.83
CA CYS A 28 -3.79 7.19 10.91
C CYS A 28 -4.18 8.60 11.36
N ILE A 29 -5.15 9.18 10.66
CA ILE A 29 -5.98 10.22 11.27
C ILE A 29 -6.91 9.44 12.18
N ASN A 30 -6.70 9.59 13.49
CA ASN A 30 -7.66 9.25 14.51
C ASN A 30 -9.01 9.81 14.07
N VAL A 31 -9.90 8.94 13.60
CA VAL A 31 -11.32 9.23 13.66
C VAL A 31 -11.62 9.13 15.15
N PHE A 32 -11.51 10.27 15.85
CA PHE A 32 -12.17 10.43 17.13
C PHE A 32 -13.66 10.19 16.86
N SER A 33 -14.10 8.95 17.02
CA SER A 33 -15.46 8.70 17.44
C SER A 33 -15.58 9.42 18.77
N PHE A 34 -16.35 10.52 18.81
CA PHE A 34 -16.89 11.03 20.05
C PHE A 34 -17.66 9.87 20.69
N ALA A 35 -16.97 9.11 21.54
CA ALA A 35 -17.63 8.31 22.55
C ALA A 35 -18.08 9.34 23.58
N LEU A 36 -19.36 9.70 23.54
CA LEU A 36 -20.02 10.22 24.72
C LEU A 36 -19.88 9.14 25.78
N SER A 37 -18.90 9.31 26.68
CA SER A 37 -18.74 8.51 27.88
C SER A 37 -19.97 8.76 28.77
N ARG A 38 -21.06 8.01 28.53
CA ARG A 38 -22.07 7.82 29.56
C ARG A 38 -21.44 6.89 30.59
N THR A 39 -21.03 7.47 31.71
CA THR A 39 -20.75 6.73 32.95
C THR A 39 -22.04 6.02 33.36
N TYR A 40 -22.17 4.74 32.99
CA TYR A 40 -23.18 3.87 33.56
C TYR A 40 -22.59 3.18 34.77
N THR A 41 -23.18 3.51 35.91
CA THR A 41 -23.02 2.79 37.17
C THR A 41 -23.41 1.33 36.99
N SER A 42 -22.55 0.47 37.53
CA SER A 42 -22.67 -0.98 37.50
C SER A 42 -23.96 -1.43 38.18
N THR A 43 -24.84 -2.10 37.43
CA THR A 43 -25.83 -3.01 38.01
C THR A 43 -25.66 -4.37 37.35
N THR A 44 -25.20 -5.32 38.16
CA THR A 44 -24.94 -6.70 37.81
C THR A 44 -26.24 -7.46 37.56
N GLN A 45 -26.51 -7.77 36.28
CA GLN A 45 -27.26 -8.96 35.87
C GLN A 45 -26.59 -9.53 34.62
N SER A 46 -25.84 -10.61 34.79
CA SER A 46 -25.12 -11.29 33.72
C SER A 46 -26.10 -12.05 32.81
N ASN A 47 -26.37 -11.51 31.61
CA ASN A 47 -27.12 -12.20 30.56
C ASN A 47 -26.36 -13.45 30.08
N SER A 48 -26.91 -14.62 30.34
CA SER A 48 -26.44 -15.93 29.84
C SER A 48 -26.36 -16.01 28.31
N GLU A 49 -27.15 -15.21 27.60
CA GLU A 49 -27.24 -15.19 26.13
C GLU A 49 -26.03 -14.52 25.43
N ASN A 50 -25.47 -13.45 26.03
CA ASN A 50 -24.20 -12.87 25.56
C ASN A 50 -23.06 -13.90 25.65
N HIS A 51 -23.16 -14.85 26.58
CA HIS A 51 -22.21 -15.94 26.71
C HIS A 51 -22.26 -16.92 25.53
N ILE A 52 -23.42 -17.10 24.89
CA ILE A 52 -23.61 -18.04 23.78
C ILE A 52 -22.93 -17.51 22.51
N LEU A 53 -23.19 -16.25 22.13
CA LEU A 53 -22.52 -15.60 21.00
C LEU A 53 -21.01 -15.49 21.23
N LEU A 54 -20.61 -15.13 22.45
CA LEU A 54 -19.21 -15.05 22.83
C LEU A 54 -18.50 -16.41 22.66
N ARG A 55 -19.09 -17.51 23.18
CA ARG A 55 -18.57 -18.87 23.00
C ARG A 55 -18.48 -19.24 21.53
N TYR A 56 -19.53 -18.99 20.75
CA TYR A 56 -19.51 -19.27 19.31
C TYR A 56 -18.35 -18.55 18.59
N LEU A 57 -18.13 -17.27 18.85
CA LEU A 57 -17.04 -16.51 18.24
C LEU A 57 -15.66 -17.05 18.64
N ILE A 58 -15.47 -17.48 19.88
CA ILE A 58 -14.20 -18.03 20.38
C ILE A 58 -13.99 -19.45 19.85
N ASP A 59 -14.98 -20.32 19.99
CA ASP A 59 -14.83 -21.76 19.77
C ASP A 59 -14.92 -22.10 18.27
N SER A 60 -15.87 -21.50 17.56
CA SER A 60 -16.12 -21.80 16.13
C SER A 60 -15.30 -20.92 15.19
N LEU A 61 -15.19 -19.62 15.47
CA LEU A 61 -14.42 -18.69 14.63
C LEU A 61 -12.99 -18.47 15.12
N LYS A 62 -12.56 -19.06 16.25
CA LYS A 62 -11.22 -18.89 16.83
C LYS A 62 -10.86 -17.41 17.03
N CYS A 63 -11.84 -16.58 17.42
CA CYS A 63 -11.60 -15.19 17.79
C CYS A 63 -10.84 -15.11 19.12
N PRO A 64 -9.82 -14.25 19.25
CA PRO A 64 -9.24 -13.93 20.55
C PRO A 64 -10.33 -13.39 21.48
N LYS A 65 -10.34 -13.84 22.75
CA LYS A 65 -11.38 -13.51 23.74
C LYS A 65 -11.68 -12.01 23.82
N HIS A 66 -10.66 -11.15 23.84
CA HIS A 66 -10.84 -9.70 23.89
C HIS A 66 -11.61 -9.14 22.68
N ARG A 67 -11.37 -9.67 21.47
CA ARG A 67 -12.10 -9.25 20.25
C ARG A 67 -13.51 -9.82 20.23
N ALA A 68 -13.68 -11.07 20.64
CA ALA A 68 -14.99 -11.70 20.72
C ALA A 68 -15.92 -10.95 21.69
N LEU A 69 -15.38 -10.49 22.83
CA LEU A 69 -16.09 -9.62 23.77
C LEU A 69 -16.47 -8.27 23.13
N ALA A 70 -15.52 -7.61 22.45
CA ALA A 70 -15.78 -6.34 21.77
C ALA A 70 -16.86 -6.46 20.67
N ILE A 71 -16.88 -7.56 19.91
CA ILE A 71 -17.92 -7.85 18.93
C ILE A 71 -19.26 -8.05 19.64
N THR A 72 -19.32 -8.94 20.64
CA THR A 72 -20.54 -9.28 21.37
C THR A 72 -21.18 -8.05 22.01
N ASN A 73 -20.39 -7.19 22.65
CA ASN A 73 -20.90 -5.98 23.29
C ASN A 73 -21.55 -5.00 22.30
N ARG A 74 -21.09 -4.96 21.04
CA ARG A 74 -21.66 -4.08 20.00
C ARG A 74 -22.97 -4.60 19.40
N ILE A 75 -23.26 -5.88 19.59
CA ILE A 75 -24.50 -6.55 19.16
C ILE A 75 -25.12 -7.33 20.33
N SER A 76 -25.08 -6.75 21.54
CA SER A 76 -25.54 -7.38 22.78
C SER A 76 -27.04 -7.68 22.82
N TYR A 77 -27.80 -7.12 21.87
CA TYR A 77 -29.22 -7.38 21.67
C TYR A 77 -29.50 -8.67 20.88
N VAL A 78 -28.48 -9.36 20.37
CA VAL A 78 -28.62 -10.64 19.66
C VAL A 78 -28.79 -11.77 20.67
N LYS A 79 -29.98 -12.39 20.66
CA LYS A 79 -30.35 -13.46 21.60
C LYS A 79 -30.22 -14.88 21.05
N SER A 80 -30.17 -15.03 19.72
CA SER A 80 -30.10 -16.32 19.01
C SER A 80 -28.88 -16.41 18.09
N LEU A 81 -28.36 -17.62 17.92
CA LEU A 81 -27.25 -17.91 17.02
C LEU A 81 -27.66 -18.17 15.57
N GLU A 82 -28.95 -18.33 15.27
CA GLU A 82 -29.42 -18.68 13.92
C GLU A 82 -28.90 -17.71 12.85
N LYS A 83 -29.12 -16.39 13.04
CA LYS A 83 -28.64 -15.37 12.10
C LYS A 83 -27.11 -15.30 12.04
N PRO A 84 -26.37 -15.22 13.17
CA PRO A 84 -24.91 -15.27 13.14
C PRO A 84 -24.32 -16.50 12.46
N GLN A 85 -24.87 -17.70 12.70
CA GLN A 85 -24.40 -18.95 12.10
C GLN A 85 -24.72 -18.98 10.61
N ALA A 86 -25.94 -18.62 10.21
CA ALA A 86 -26.32 -18.52 8.81
C ALA A 86 -25.45 -17.52 8.04
N ALA A 87 -25.17 -16.35 8.62
CA ALA A 87 -24.30 -15.34 8.00
C ALA A 87 -22.85 -15.85 7.82
N VAL A 88 -22.27 -16.47 8.85
CA VAL A 88 -20.92 -17.05 8.78
C VAL A 88 -20.87 -18.18 7.75
N HIS A 89 -21.86 -19.07 7.75
CA HIS A 89 -21.98 -20.12 6.75
C HIS A 89 -22.06 -19.54 5.34
N PHE A 90 -22.93 -18.55 5.13
CA PHE A 90 -23.05 -17.84 3.85
C PHE A 90 -21.70 -17.28 3.38
N PHE A 91 -20.97 -16.55 4.22
CA PHE A 91 -19.65 -16.03 3.83
C PHE A 91 -18.65 -17.13 3.43
N ARG A 92 -18.65 -18.26 4.14
CA ARG A 92 -17.82 -19.42 3.78
C ARG A 92 -18.22 -19.98 2.41
N THR A 93 -19.51 -20.11 2.11
CA THR A 93 -19.98 -20.54 0.77
C THR A 93 -19.59 -19.57 -0.34
N GLN A 94 -19.47 -18.27 -0.02
CA GLN A 94 -18.99 -17.24 -0.94
C GLN A 94 -17.45 -17.18 -1.04
N GLY A 95 -16.72 -18.12 -0.41
CA GLY A 95 -15.27 -18.24 -0.49
C GLY A 95 -14.48 -17.38 0.49
N PHE A 96 -15.12 -16.83 1.54
CA PHE A 96 -14.40 -16.07 2.57
C PHE A 96 -13.73 -17.03 3.55
N SER A 97 -12.46 -16.76 3.88
CA SER A 97 -11.76 -17.46 4.94
C SER A 97 -12.22 -16.99 6.33
N ASP A 98 -12.04 -17.83 7.35
CA ASP A 98 -12.32 -17.45 8.73
C ASP A 98 -11.53 -16.21 9.17
N THR A 99 -10.29 -16.02 8.67
CA THR A 99 -9.51 -14.80 8.92
C THR A 99 -10.19 -13.54 8.36
N GLN A 100 -10.75 -13.63 7.15
CA GLN A 100 -11.48 -12.52 6.51
C GLN A 100 -12.81 -12.25 7.23
N ILE A 101 -13.55 -13.31 7.59
CA ILE A 101 -14.80 -13.19 8.37
C ILE A 101 -14.52 -12.50 9.70
N ARG A 102 -13.51 -12.95 10.46
CA ARG A 102 -13.08 -12.28 11.70
C ARG A 102 -12.77 -10.79 11.47
N SER A 103 -12.09 -10.43 10.38
CA SER A 103 -11.80 -9.04 10.03
C SER A 103 -13.08 -8.21 9.82
N LEU A 104 -14.05 -8.75 9.09
CA LEU A 104 -15.36 -8.10 8.88
C LEU A 104 -16.03 -7.80 10.21
N LEU A 105 -16.09 -8.81 11.09
CA LEU A 105 -16.79 -8.74 12.36
C LEU A 105 -16.14 -7.76 13.33
N ASN A 106 -14.80 -7.71 13.38
CA ASN A 106 -14.10 -6.74 14.21
C ASN A 106 -14.50 -5.29 13.88
N SER A 107 -14.72 -4.99 12.59
CA SER A 107 -15.13 -3.66 12.15
C SER A 107 -16.64 -3.43 12.26
N ARG A 108 -17.44 -4.39 11.79
CA ARG A 108 -18.89 -4.29 11.61
C ARG A 108 -19.62 -5.56 12.08
N PRO A 109 -19.77 -5.76 13.41
CA PRO A 109 -20.50 -6.90 13.99
C PRO A 109 -21.93 -7.07 13.47
N GLN A 110 -22.60 -5.96 13.13
CA GLN A 110 -23.98 -5.96 12.62
C GLN A 110 -24.15 -6.75 11.32
N ILE A 111 -23.09 -7.12 10.63
CA ILE A 111 -23.18 -7.95 9.43
C ILE A 111 -23.79 -9.33 9.78
N LEU A 112 -23.60 -9.83 11.01
CA LEU A 112 -24.14 -11.12 11.47
C LEU A 112 -25.67 -11.15 11.59
N ILE A 113 -26.31 -9.99 11.63
CA ILE A 113 -27.76 -9.89 11.80
C ILE A 113 -28.49 -9.51 10.50
N LEU A 114 -27.74 -9.17 9.45
CA LEU A 114 -28.32 -8.84 8.15
C LEU A 114 -28.79 -10.12 7.44
N ASP A 115 -29.86 -10.00 6.68
CA ASP A 115 -30.32 -11.08 5.80
C ASP A 115 -29.28 -11.34 4.71
N SER A 116 -28.70 -12.54 4.72
CA SER A 116 -27.61 -12.88 3.82
C SER A 116 -28.07 -12.95 2.36
N GLU A 117 -29.27 -13.46 2.10
CA GLU A 117 -29.81 -13.61 0.74
C GLU A 117 -30.40 -12.30 0.21
N LYS A 118 -31.09 -11.54 1.05
CA LYS A 118 -31.79 -10.31 0.61
C LYS A 118 -30.94 -9.06 0.68
N VAL A 119 -29.94 -9.00 1.55
CA VAL A 119 -29.15 -7.77 1.79
C VAL A 119 -27.69 -7.92 1.39
N ILE A 120 -27.04 -9.03 1.75
CA ILE A 120 -25.60 -9.20 1.51
C ILE A 120 -25.34 -9.67 0.07
N LYS A 121 -26.04 -10.73 -0.38
CA LYS A 121 -25.86 -11.32 -1.70
C LYS A 121 -26.03 -10.33 -2.86
N PRO A 122 -27.05 -9.45 -2.91
CA PRO A 122 -27.17 -8.49 -4.03
C PRO A 122 -25.99 -7.52 -4.11
N LYS A 123 -25.40 -7.16 -2.97
CA LYS A 123 -24.20 -6.30 -2.94
C LYS A 123 -22.97 -7.04 -3.48
N LEU A 124 -22.80 -8.31 -3.10
CA LEU A 124 -21.71 -9.13 -3.61
C LEU A 124 -21.81 -9.30 -5.13
N MET A 125 -23.01 -9.61 -5.64
CA MET A 125 -23.27 -9.72 -7.09
C MET A 125 -22.98 -8.41 -7.81
N TYR A 126 -23.44 -7.28 -7.26
CA TYR A 126 -23.17 -5.97 -7.85
C TYR A 126 -21.66 -5.66 -7.98
N PHE A 127 -20.85 -6.01 -6.97
CA PHE A 127 -19.40 -5.84 -7.09
C PHE A 127 -18.77 -6.76 -8.13
N GLN A 128 -19.33 -7.94 -8.36
CA GLN A 128 -18.88 -8.84 -9.42
C GLN A 128 -19.24 -8.30 -10.81
N GLU A 129 -20.44 -7.74 -10.98
CA GLU A 129 -20.88 -7.04 -12.19
C GLU A 129 -19.97 -5.84 -12.52
N LEU A 130 -19.39 -5.21 -11.49
CA LEU A 130 -18.40 -4.13 -11.65
C LEU A 130 -16.99 -4.63 -11.98
N GLY A 131 -16.82 -5.93 -12.22
CA GLY A 131 -15.54 -6.52 -12.64
C GLY A 131 -14.64 -6.98 -11.50
N ILE A 132 -15.14 -7.06 -10.24
CA ILE A 132 -14.35 -7.64 -9.13
C ILE A 132 -14.47 -9.16 -9.18
N PRO A 133 -13.39 -9.90 -9.53
CA PRO A 133 -13.48 -11.36 -9.65
C PRO A 133 -13.75 -12.01 -8.29
N ARG A 134 -14.46 -13.15 -8.28
CA ARG A 134 -14.77 -13.92 -7.06
C ARG A 134 -13.56 -14.12 -6.13
N PRO A 135 -12.37 -14.52 -6.60
CA PRO A 135 -11.21 -14.71 -5.73
C PRO A 135 -10.78 -13.43 -4.98
N HIS A 136 -10.97 -12.25 -5.60
CA HIS A 136 -10.60 -10.97 -5.00
C HIS A 136 -11.72 -10.34 -4.17
N LEU A 137 -12.97 -10.75 -4.39
CA LEU A 137 -14.15 -10.20 -3.71
C LEU A 137 -14.05 -10.33 -2.19
N ALA A 138 -13.62 -11.49 -1.68
CA ALA A 138 -13.50 -11.70 -0.25
C ALA A 138 -12.46 -10.79 0.40
N VAL A 139 -11.31 -10.61 -0.26
CA VAL A 139 -10.25 -9.68 0.18
C VAL A 139 -10.77 -8.24 0.14
N PHE A 140 -11.44 -7.85 -0.93
CA PHE A 140 -12.00 -6.52 -1.10
C PHE A 140 -13.02 -6.17 -0.01
N ILE A 141 -14.00 -7.05 0.22
CA ILE A 141 -15.06 -6.84 1.21
C ILE A 141 -14.51 -6.89 2.64
N SER A 142 -13.56 -7.79 2.93
CA SER A 142 -12.94 -7.88 4.26
C SER A 142 -12.20 -6.61 4.70
N LYS A 143 -11.65 -5.86 3.73
CA LYS A 143 -11.01 -4.55 3.95
C LYS A 143 -12.03 -3.41 4.01
N ASN A 144 -13.22 -3.60 3.44
CA ASN A 144 -14.25 -2.58 3.28
C ASN A 144 -15.63 -3.05 3.80
N PRO A 145 -15.74 -3.48 5.07
CA PRO A 145 -16.98 -4.03 5.64
C PRO A 145 -18.16 -3.04 5.63
N MET A 146 -17.86 -1.74 5.57
CA MET A 146 -18.83 -0.66 5.38
C MET A 146 -19.81 -0.92 4.24
N LEU A 147 -19.30 -1.47 3.14
CA LEU A 147 -20.02 -1.72 1.90
C LEU A 147 -21.21 -2.65 2.11
N LEU A 148 -21.12 -3.58 3.06
CA LEU A 148 -22.22 -4.49 3.36
C LEU A 148 -23.32 -3.84 4.21
N THR A 149 -23.02 -2.71 4.87
CA THR A 149 -23.95 -2.06 5.81
C THR A 149 -24.63 -0.81 5.26
N CYS A 150 -24.16 -0.25 4.13
CA CYS A 150 -24.86 0.85 3.46
C CYS A 150 -25.96 0.34 2.51
N SER A 151 -26.87 1.23 2.09
CA SER A 151 -27.90 0.92 1.10
C SER A 151 -27.27 0.71 -0.27
N LEU A 152 -27.68 -0.35 -0.97
CA LEU A 152 -27.22 -0.62 -2.32
C LEU A 152 -27.71 0.46 -3.28
N ASP A 153 -29.02 0.69 -3.33
CA ASP A 153 -29.63 1.57 -4.33
C ASP A 153 -29.52 3.06 -3.98
N ASN A 154 -29.57 3.41 -2.70
CA ASN A 154 -29.57 4.83 -2.29
C ASN A 154 -28.17 5.38 -2.01
N LYS A 155 -27.14 4.53 -1.92
CA LYS A 155 -25.76 4.98 -1.58
C LYS A 155 -24.70 4.37 -2.49
N LEU A 156 -24.63 3.05 -2.60
CA LEU A 156 -23.56 2.40 -3.37
C LEU A 156 -23.64 2.70 -4.85
N LYS A 157 -24.79 2.42 -5.49
CA LYS A 157 -25.00 2.63 -6.92
C LYS A 157 -24.76 4.11 -7.31
N PRO A 158 -25.40 5.11 -6.67
CA PRO A 158 -25.19 6.52 -7.03
C PRO A 158 -23.73 6.98 -6.90
N CYS A 159 -23.04 6.56 -5.83
CA CYS A 159 -21.62 6.89 -5.62
C CYS A 159 -20.74 6.31 -6.73
N ILE A 160 -20.97 5.04 -7.08
CA ILE A 160 -20.22 4.34 -8.13
C ILE A 160 -20.48 4.97 -9.50
N GLU A 161 -21.72 5.31 -9.82
CA GLU A 161 -22.06 6.01 -11.06
C GLU A 161 -21.44 7.41 -11.13
N LEU A 162 -21.36 8.13 -10.00
CA LEU A 162 -20.64 9.41 -9.97
C LEU A 162 -19.15 9.24 -10.23
N ILE A 163 -18.52 8.21 -9.65
CA ILE A 163 -17.10 7.91 -9.90
C ILE A 163 -16.89 7.58 -11.38
N LYS A 164 -17.75 6.75 -12.00
CA LYS A 164 -17.68 6.45 -13.43
C LYS A 164 -17.77 7.71 -14.28
N LYS A 165 -18.76 8.58 -14.02
CA LYS A 165 -18.91 9.87 -14.71
C LYS A 165 -17.66 10.74 -14.58
N VAL A 166 -17.07 10.83 -13.38
CA VAL A 166 -15.82 11.58 -13.17
C VAL A 166 -14.68 10.99 -13.99
N LEU A 167 -14.55 9.68 -14.04
CA LEU A 167 -13.51 9.02 -14.83
C LEU A 167 -13.71 9.25 -16.34
N GLU A 168 -14.95 9.17 -16.82
CA GLU A 168 -15.30 9.51 -18.21
C GLU A 168 -14.96 10.95 -18.56
N LEU A 169 -15.23 11.91 -17.66
CA LEU A 169 -14.85 13.32 -17.85
C LEU A 169 -13.33 13.52 -17.93
N ILE A 170 -12.57 12.79 -17.13
CA ILE A 170 -11.11 12.90 -17.09
C ILE A 170 -10.45 12.21 -18.31
N GLN A 171 -11.13 11.22 -18.88
CA GLN A 171 -10.60 10.33 -19.92
C GLN A 171 -11.67 10.02 -21.00
N PRO A 172 -12.03 11.02 -21.84
CA PRO A 172 -13.07 10.84 -22.85
C PRO A 172 -12.67 9.87 -23.98
N ASP A 173 -11.39 9.80 -24.34
CA ASP A 173 -10.90 9.07 -25.51
C ASP A 173 -10.51 7.60 -25.23
N THR A 174 -10.41 7.20 -23.96
CA THR A 174 -10.16 5.81 -23.58
C THR A 174 -11.48 5.14 -23.25
N SER A 175 -12.03 4.45 -24.27
CA SER A 175 -13.21 3.60 -24.14
C SER A 175 -13.12 2.69 -22.91
N LYS A 176 -14.04 2.91 -21.96
CA LYS A 176 -14.25 2.11 -20.74
C LYS A 176 -13.16 2.31 -19.68
N CYS A 177 -13.56 2.77 -18.48
CA CYS A 177 -12.74 2.68 -17.27
C CYS A 177 -12.19 1.25 -17.17
N ASN A 178 -10.87 1.10 -17.08
CA ASN A 178 -10.28 -0.21 -16.85
C ASN A 178 -10.91 -0.81 -15.58
N GLU A 179 -11.45 -2.01 -15.65
CA GLU A 179 -12.10 -2.70 -14.52
C GLU A 179 -11.16 -2.76 -13.31
N ASN A 180 -9.85 -2.82 -13.56
CA ASN A 180 -8.82 -2.75 -12.54
C ASN A 180 -8.69 -1.37 -11.86
N ASP A 181 -8.91 -0.28 -12.59
CA ASP A 181 -8.89 1.07 -12.02
C ASP A 181 -10.07 1.29 -11.08
N MET A 182 -11.25 0.82 -11.47
CA MET A 182 -12.43 0.87 -10.61
C MET A 182 -12.22 0.06 -9.34
N PHE A 183 -11.66 -1.14 -9.44
CA PHE A 183 -11.29 -1.95 -8.28
C PHE A 183 -10.34 -1.21 -7.32
N HIS A 184 -9.27 -0.59 -7.85
CA HIS A 184 -8.31 0.16 -7.04
C HIS A 184 -8.94 1.38 -6.36
N ILE A 185 -9.74 2.14 -7.11
CA ILE A 185 -10.45 3.31 -6.61
C ILE A 185 -11.39 2.86 -5.50
N LEU A 186 -12.31 1.92 -5.74
CA LEU A 186 -13.26 1.45 -4.74
C LEU A 186 -12.59 0.88 -3.49
N SER A 187 -11.47 0.17 -3.66
CA SER A 187 -10.70 -0.39 -2.55
C SER A 187 -10.18 0.68 -1.58
N ARG A 188 -9.97 1.90 -2.08
CA ARG A 188 -9.46 3.05 -1.32
C ARG A 188 -10.55 4.08 -1.02
N TYR A 189 -11.63 4.11 -1.82
CA TYR A 189 -12.78 5.01 -1.73
C TYR A 189 -13.91 4.49 -0.84
N ALA A 190 -13.91 3.24 -0.41
CA ALA A 190 -15.06 2.67 0.30
C ALA A 190 -15.52 3.46 1.54
N TRP A 191 -14.62 4.20 2.19
CA TRP A 191 -14.93 5.07 3.33
C TRP A 191 -15.61 6.41 2.94
N VAL A 192 -15.55 6.78 1.67
CA VAL A 192 -16.11 8.02 1.10
C VAL A 192 -17.56 7.85 0.69
N ILE A 193 -17.99 6.62 0.41
CA ILE A 193 -19.33 6.30 -0.12
C ILE A 193 -20.43 7.01 0.68
N GLY A 194 -21.22 7.83 -0.03
CA GLY A 194 -22.26 8.67 0.54
C GLY A 194 -21.83 10.11 0.88
N LYS A 195 -20.62 10.53 0.49
CA LYS A 195 -20.11 11.92 0.58
C LYS A 195 -20.00 12.56 -0.81
N ASP A 196 -20.90 12.19 -1.70
CA ASP A 196 -20.72 12.31 -3.15
C ASP A 196 -20.89 13.75 -3.66
N SER A 197 -21.56 14.61 -2.89
CA SER A 197 -21.92 15.98 -3.29
C SER A 197 -20.73 16.90 -3.60
N ARG A 198 -19.53 16.59 -3.10
CA ARG A 198 -18.33 17.43 -3.27
C ARG A 198 -17.33 16.90 -4.30
N LEU A 199 -17.54 15.69 -4.83
CA LEU A 199 -16.55 15.06 -5.70
C LEU A 199 -16.29 15.91 -6.96
N LEU A 200 -17.34 16.30 -7.67
CA LEU A 200 -17.23 17.09 -8.91
C LEU A 200 -16.60 18.47 -8.69
N SER A 201 -17.00 19.19 -7.63
CA SER A 201 -16.43 20.50 -7.32
C SER A 201 -14.94 20.40 -6.97
N SER A 202 -14.56 19.37 -6.21
CA SER A 202 -13.16 19.13 -5.85
C SER A 202 -12.30 18.77 -7.06
N ILE A 203 -12.83 17.99 -8.01
CA ILE A 203 -12.13 17.68 -9.26
C ILE A 203 -11.89 18.97 -10.06
N LYS A 204 -12.92 19.79 -10.28
CA LYS A 204 -12.79 21.10 -10.94
C LYS A 204 -11.77 22.01 -10.25
N TYR A 205 -11.75 22.00 -8.92
CA TYR A 205 -10.76 22.76 -8.16
C TYR A 205 -9.33 22.24 -8.36
N LEU A 206 -9.12 20.92 -8.32
CA LEU A 206 -7.81 20.33 -8.60
C LEU A 206 -7.33 20.62 -10.02
N GLU A 207 -8.24 20.63 -11.00
CA GLU A 207 -7.95 21.05 -12.38
C GLU A 207 -7.50 22.51 -12.44
N SER A 208 -8.17 23.42 -11.71
CA SER A 208 -7.74 24.81 -11.61
C SER A 208 -6.35 24.99 -10.97
N CYS A 209 -5.91 24.00 -10.17
CA CYS A 209 -4.57 23.95 -9.60
C CYS A 209 -3.53 23.28 -10.54
N GLY A 210 -3.90 22.96 -11.78
CA GLY A 210 -3.04 22.33 -12.79
C GLY A 210 -2.88 20.81 -12.64
N ILE A 211 -3.73 20.14 -11.86
CA ILE A 211 -3.79 18.69 -11.76
C ILE A 211 -4.91 18.20 -12.67
N VAL A 212 -4.55 17.68 -13.84
CA VAL A 212 -5.49 17.32 -14.91
C VAL A 212 -5.26 15.89 -15.42
N GLY A 213 -6.25 15.33 -16.12
CA GLY A 213 -6.12 14.07 -16.85
C GLY A 213 -5.62 12.91 -15.98
N SER A 214 -4.57 12.22 -16.45
CA SER A 214 -3.99 11.07 -15.74
C SER A 214 -3.53 11.36 -14.30
N GLN A 215 -3.21 12.62 -13.96
CA GLN A 215 -2.83 13.00 -12.60
C GLN A 215 -4.01 12.91 -11.63
N LEU A 216 -5.23 13.28 -12.07
CA LEU A 216 -6.44 13.13 -11.26
C LEU A 216 -6.73 11.67 -10.98
N ILE A 217 -6.61 10.81 -12.00
CA ILE A 217 -6.79 9.36 -11.83
C ILE A 217 -5.77 8.78 -10.87
N MET A 218 -4.52 9.26 -10.92
CA MET A 218 -3.53 8.88 -9.92
C MET A 218 -3.94 9.29 -8.51
N ILE A 219 -4.53 10.47 -8.32
CA ILE A 219 -5.05 10.89 -7.00
C ILE A 219 -6.20 9.97 -6.57
N LEU A 220 -7.18 9.71 -7.44
CA LEU A 220 -8.33 8.86 -7.15
C LEU A 220 -7.90 7.44 -6.73
N LYS A 221 -6.90 6.88 -7.42
CA LYS A 221 -6.38 5.53 -7.16
C LYS A 221 -5.52 5.45 -5.90
N ASN A 222 -4.64 6.42 -5.68
CA ASN A 222 -3.62 6.32 -4.64
C ASN A 222 -4.02 7.02 -3.34
N GLU A 223 -4.52 8.26 -3.43
CA GLU A 223 -4.77 9.14 -2.29
C GLU A 223 -6.12 9.87 -2.43
N PRO A 224 -7.25 9.13 -2.37
CA PRO A 224 -8.59 9.69 -2.57
C PRO A 224 -8.97 10.76 -1.54
N ARG A 225 -8.27 10.77 -0.40
CA ARG A 225 -8.42 11.79 0.65
C ARG A 225 -8.09 13.19 0.17
N LEU A 226 -7.18 13.36 -0.79
CA LEU A 226 -6.82 14.66 -1.36
C LEU A 226 -8.04 15.37 -1.97
N VAL A 227 -8.94 14.62 -2.60
CA VAL A 227 -10.16 15.15 -3.22
C VAL A 227 -11.13 15.72 -2.18
N TYR A 228 -11.09 15.25 -0.94
CA TYR A 228 -12.00 15.70 0.13
C TYR A 228 -11.37 16.69 1.11
N MET A 229 -10.15 17.16 0.82
CA MET A 229 -9.52 18.24 1.58
C MET A 229 -10.23 19.57 1.30
N SER A 230 -10.15 20.51 2.24
CA SER A 230 -10.59 21.87 1.98
C SER A 230 -9.69 22.51 0.92
N GLU A 231 -10.27 23.37 0.09
CA GLU A 231 -9.54 24.11 -0.96
C GLU A 231 -8.32 24.85 -0.37
N SER A 232 -8.45 25.46 0.81
CA SER A 232 -7.33 26.11 1.51
C SER A 232 -6.14 25.19 1.78
N LYS A 233 -6.39 23.93 2.17
CA LYS A 233 -5.34 22.94 2.43
C LYS A 233 -4.72 22.43 1.14
N VAL A 234 -5.54 22.26 0.10
CA VAL A 234 -5.04 21.91 -1.24
C VAL A 234 -4.15 23.05 -1.76
N LYS A 235 -4.59 24.31 -1.68
CA LYS A 235 -3.80 25.48 -2.08
C LYS A 235 -2.46 25.54 -1.36
N SER A 236 -2.44 25.39 -0.03
CA SER A 236 -1.20 25.36 0.76
C SER A 236 -0.27 24.21 0.32
N LEU A 237 -0.83 23.04 0.02
CA LEU A 237 -0.08 21.90 -0.49
C LEU A 237 0.54 22.20 -1.86
N ILE A 238 -0.23 22.79 -2.78
CA ILE A 238 0.21 23.19 -4.12
C ILE A 238 1.31 24.26 -4.06
N SER A 239 1.15 25.28 -3.21
CA SER A 239 2.18 26.30 -2.97
C SER A 239 3.49 25.67 -2.53
N ARG A 240 3.44 24.80 -1.51
CA ARG A 240 4.62 24.10 -1.00
C ARG A 240 5.29 23.21 -2.05
N VAL A 241 4.51 22.53 -2.89
CA VAL A 241 5.04 21.71 -3.99
C VAL A 241 5.76 22.59 -5.01
N THR A 242 5.19 23.75 -5.34
CA THR A 242 5.78 24.72 -6.28
C THR A 242 7.05 25.37 -5.71
N GLU A 243 7.06 25.74 -4.43
CA GLU A 243 8.23 26.28 -3.70
C GLU A 243 9.42 25.31 -3.68
N LEU A 244 9.15 23.99 -3.67
CA LEU A 244 10.18 22.96 -3.77
C LEU A 244 10.75 22.80 -5.19
N GLY A 245 10.18 23.49 -6.18
CA GLY A 245 10.65 23.52 -7.56
C GLY A 245 9.92 22.55 -8.50
N PHE A 246 8.78 21.97 -8.10
CA PHE A 246 7.96 21.17 -9.03
C PHE A 246 7.18 22.08 -9.98
N VAL A 247 7.31 21.82 -11.27
CA VAL A 247 6.57 22.56 -12.31
C VAL A 247 5.14 22.04 -12.41
N VAL A 248 4.17 22.94 -12.30
CA VAL A 248 2.73 22.66 -12.47
C VAL A 248 2.48 22.02 -13.85
N GLY A 249 1.62 21.01 -13.90
CA GLY A 249 1.30 20.28 -15.14
C GLY A 249 2.37 19.24 -15.57
N SER A 250 3.57 19.25 -14.99
CA SER A 250 4.57 18.22 -15.27
C SER A 250 4.12 16.85 -14.74
N ARG A 251 4.61 15.76 -15.36
CA ARG A 251 4.35 14.39 -14.88
C ARG A 251 4.77 14.18 -13.42
N MET A 252 5.81 14.88 -12.95
CA MET A 252 6.32 14.76 -11.59
C MET A 252 5.52 15.55 -10.56
N PHE A 253 4.66 16.47 -10.99
CA PHE A 253 3.92 17.36 -10.12
C PHE A 253 3.04 16.61 -9.12
N VAL A 254 2.19 15.69 -9.59
CA VAL A 254 1.33 14.86 -8.71
C VAL A 254 2.15 13.99 -7.74
N TYR A 255 3.33 13.52 -8.14
CA TYR A 255 4.22 12.79 -7.23
C TYR A 255 4.78 13.71 -6.14
N GLY A 256 5.11 14.96 -6.49
CA GLY A 256 5.44 16.01 -5.53
C GLY A 256 4.30 16.27 -4.55
N VAL A 257 3.06 16.39 -5.05
CA VAL A 257 1.84 16.50 -4.23
C VAL A 257 1.72 15.35 -3.25
N PHE A 258 1.89 14.10 -3.69
CA PHE A 258 1.87 12.95 -2.79
C PHE A 258 2.97 13.02 -1.73
N THR A 259 4.19 13.39 -2.11
CA THR A 259 5.30 13.51 -1.17
C THR A 259 5.04 14.58 -0.12
N CYS A 260 4.52 15.75 -0.52
CA CYS A 260 4.20 16.82 0.41
C CYS A 260 2.97 16.52 1.26
N TYR A 261 2.00 15.75 0.75
CA TYR A 261 0.84 15.30 1.50
C TYR A 261 1.24 14.34 2.62
N SER A 262 2.14 13.39 2.33
CA SER A 262 2.55 12.36 3.29
C SER A 262 3.63 12.82 4.28
N ASN A 263 4.26 13.98 4.07
CA ASN A 263 5.34 14.46 4.93
C ASN A 263 5.06 15.89 5.40
N SER A 264 5.30 16.21 6.69
CA SER A 264 5.40 17.61 7.12
C SER A 264 6.65 18.26 6.53
N ALA A 265 6.72 19.60 6.59
CA ALA A 265 7.92 20.33 6.21
C ALA A 265 9.13 19.90 7.07
N GLU A 266 8.96 19.73 8.39
CA GLU A 266 10.06 19.27 9.26
C GLU A 266 10.47 17.83 8.94
N THR A 267 9.51 16.96 8.61
CA THR A 267 9.80 15.57 8.23
C THR A 267 10.63 15.51 6.95
N LEU A 268 10.30 16.34 5.96
CA LEU A 268 11.08 16.41 4.73
C LEU A 268 12.48 16.99 5.01
N SER A 269 12.59 18.00 5.87
CA SER A 269 13.87 18.58 6.31
C SER A 269 14.76 17.57 7.03
N ARG A 270 14.21 16.74 7.93
CA ARG A 270 14.96 15.64 8.56
C ARG A 270 15.49 14.64 7.55
N LYS A 271 14.70 14.28 6.53
CA LYS A 271 15.15 13.39 5.44
C LYS A 271 16.25 14.03 4.59
N TYR A 272 16.21 15.34 4.37
CA TYR A 272 17.32 16.08 3.78
C TYR A 272 18.56 16.00 4.68
N GLY A 273 18.40 16.17 5.99
CA GLY A 273 19.48 16.01 6.98
C GLY A 273 20.14 14.62 6.93
N VAL A 274 19.36 13.55 6.71
CA VAL A 274 19.91 12.21 6.49
C VAL A 274 20.81 12.21 5.25
N LEU A 275 20.34 12.70 4.10
CA LEU A 275 21.16 12.79 2.88
C LEU A 275 22.41 13.66 3.12
N GLN A 276 22.27 14.82 3.75
CA GLN A 276 23.38 15.71 4.03
C GLN A 276 24.43 15.08 4.96
N SER A 277 24.03 14.21 5.88
CA SER A 277 24.97 13.44 6.73
C SER A 277 25.87 12.48 5.93
N PHE A 278 25.48 12.11 4.71
CA PHE A 278 26.31 11.37 3.76
C PHE A 278 27.02 12.28 2.73
N GLY A 279 27.02 13.60 2.99
CA GLY A 279 27.74 14.59 2.19
C GLY A 279 27.03 15.01 0.90
N PHE A 280 25.73 14.78 0.74
CA PHE A 280 24.95 15.37 -0.36
C PHE A 280 24.65 16.84 -0.04
N SER A 281 24.86 17.74 -1.01
CA SER A 281 24.48 19.14 -0.88
C SER A 281 22.96 19.33 -0.88
N LYS A 282 22.48 20.47 -0.40
CA LYS A 282 21.05 20.82 -0.44
C LYS A 282 20.52 20.84 -1.88
N CYS A 283 21.31 21.31 -2.83
CA CYS A 283 20.97 21.33 -4.26
C CYS A 283 20.80 19.91 -4.81
N GLU A 284 21.72 18.99 -4.48
CA GLU A 284 21.63 17.58 -4.86
C GLU A 284 20.40 16.90 -4.24
N CYS A 285 20.11 17.18 -2.96
CA CYS A 285 18.91 16.66 -2.29
C CYS A 285 17.64 17.10 -3.02
N THR A 286 17.54 18.38 -3.39
CA THR A 286 16.40 18.90 -4.17
C THR A 286 16.34 18.27 -5.55
N LYS A 287 17.47 18.10 -6.25
CA LYS A 287 17.52 17.41 -7.54
C LYS A 287 17.04 15.96 -7.43
N MET A 288 17.40 15.26 -6.35
CA MET A 288 16.93 13.90 -6.07
C MET A 288 15.42 13.87 -5.79
N LEU A 289 14.91 14.83 -5.00
CA LEU A 289 13.47 14.98 -4.73
C LEU A 289 12.68 15.18 -6.01
N LEU A 290 13.09 16.13 -6.86
CA LEU A 290 12.39 16.47 -8.10
C LEU A 290 12.38 15.30 -9.10
N LYS A 291 13.47 14.51 -9.16
CA LYS A 291 13.57 13.32 -10.01
C LYS A 291 12.81 12.11 -9.47
N SER A 292 12.82 11.91 -8.16
CA SER A 292 12.23 10.72 -7.51
C SER A 292 11.55 11.08 -6.19
N PRO A 293 10.37 11.73 -6.22
CA PRO A 293 9.65 12.15 -5.01
C PRO A 293 9.27 10.95 -4.14
N SER A 294 9.01 9.80 -4.77
CA SER A 294 8.70 8.53 -4.10
C SER A 294 9.79 8.05 -3.14
N LEU A 295 11.05 8.48 -3.32
CA LEU A 295 12.14 8.21 -2.39
C LEU A 295 11.78 8.69 -0.97
N PHE A 296 11.17 9.87 -0.89
CA PHE A 296 10.82 10.52 0.37
C PHE A 296 9.51 10.00 0.98
N LYS A 297 8.92 8.94 0.41
CA LYS A 297 7.90 8.15 1.11
C LYS A 297 8.51 7.14 2.09
N SER A 298 9.78 6.79 1.94
CA SER A 298 10.50 5.90 2.85
C SER A 298 10.77 6.56 4.20
N SER A 299 10.98 5.75 5.24
CA SER A 299 11.46 6.22 6.55
C SER A 299 12.92 6.69 6.48
N GLU A 300 13.33 7.52 7.42
CA GLU A 300 14.73 7.98 7.55
C GLU A 300 15.69 6.80 7.71
N VAL A 301 15.30 5.80 8.51
CA VAL A 301 16.06 4.56 8.72
C VAL A 301 16.25 3.81 7.41
N ARG A 302 15.18 3.62 6.62
CA ARG A 302 15.27 2.94 5.32
C ARG A 302 16.15 3.72 4.34
N LEU A 303 16.03 5.04 4.33
CA LEU A 303 16.84 5.92 3.48
C LEU A 303 18.32 5.80 3.83
N ARG A 304 18.67 5.84 5.13
CA ARG A 304 20.05 5.68 5.64
C ARG A 304 20.67 4.37 5.17
N HIS A 305 20.01 3.24 5.44
CA HIS A 305 20.52 1.92 5.03
C HIS A 305 20.69 1.79 3.51
N GLY A 306 19.77 2.36 2.73
CA GLY A 306 19.87 2.36 1.27
C GLY A 306 21.11 3.13 0.79
N ILE A 307 21.34 4.33 1.31
CA ILE A 307 22.49 5.17 0.95
C ILE A 307 23.80 4.48 1.34
N GLU A 308 23.86 3.96 2.57
CA GLU A 308 25.03 3.25 3.09
C GLU A 308 25.40 2.05 2.22
N PHE A 309 24.41 1.24 1.82
CA PHE A 309 24.64 0.11 0.92
C PHE A 309 25.22 0.56 -0.42
N PHE A 310 24.69 1.62 -1.04
CA PHE A 310 25.18 2.04 -2.35
C PHE A 310 26.55 2.72 -2.29
N LEU A 311 26.81 3.55 -1.28
CA LEU A 311 28.10 4.24 -1.13
C LEU A 311 29.20 3.29 -0.65
N ASN A 312 28.92 2.45 0.36
CA ASN A 312 29.95 1.69 1.05
C ASN A 312 30.07 0.26 0.54
N THR A 313 28.96 -0.39 0.14
CA THR A 313 29.00 -1.77 -0.34
C THR A 313 29.16 -1.82 -1.85
N CYS A 314 28.34 -1.07 -2.60
CA CYS A 314 28.41 -1.03 -4.06
C CYS A 314 29.53 -0.11 -4.58
N MET A 315 30.14 0.70 -3.70
CA MET A 315 31.17 1.69 -4.05
C MET A 315 30.72 2.65 -5.17
N LEU A 316 29.43 3.03 -5.18
CA LEU A 316 28.92 4.03 -6.11
C LEU A 316 29.32 5.42 -5.64
N ASP A 317 29.69 6.28 -6.58
CA ASP A 317 29.91 7.68 -6.30
C ASP A 317 28.58 8.41 -6.05
N LYS A 318 28.62 9.50 -5.26
CA LYS A 318 27.43 10.30 -4.97
C LYS A 318 26.76 10.84 -6.23
N SER A 319 27.54 11.20 -7.25
CA SER A 319 27.00 11.79 -8.48
C SER A 319 26.14 10.79 -9.26
N SER A 320 26.50 9.50 -9.26
CA SER A 320 25.71 8.39 -9.80
C SER A 320 24.36 8.24 -9.06
N ILE A 321 24.36 8.38 -7.73
CA ILE A 321 23.13 8.32 -6.92
C ILE A 321 22.22 9.53 -7.22
N VAL A 322 22.79 10.74 -7.34
CA VAL A 322 22.05 11.96 -7.72
C VAL A 322 21.52 11.87 -9.16
N ALA A 323 22.27 11.23 -10.05
CA ALA A 323 21.84 11.01 -11.43
C ALA A 323 20.62 10.08 -11.49
N CYS A 324 20.62 9.00 -10.69
CA CYS A 324 19.57 7.98 -10.65
C CYS A 324 19.06 7.67 -9.22
N PRO A 325 18.33 8.59 -8.57
CA PRO A 325 17.85 8.39 -7.19
C PRO A 325 16.82 7.27 -7.04
N ASN A 326 16.20 6.82 -8.14
CA ASN A 326 15.23 5.72 -8.13
C ASN A 326 15.82 4.40 -7.61
N ILE A 327 17.14 4.19 -7.66
CA ILE A 327 17.77 2.97 -7.13
C ILE A 327 17.50 2.80 -5.62
N LEU A 328 17.34 3.91 -4.89
CA LEU A 328 17.04 3.94 -3.45
C LEU A 328 15.56 3.63 -3.15
N VAL A 329 14.69 3.63 -4.16
CA VAL A 329 13.25 3.34 -3.98
C VAL A 329 13.01 1.83 -3.94
N PHE A 330 13.80 1.04 -4.67
CA PHE A 330 13.59 -0.40 -4.82
C PHE A 330 13.70 -1.17 -3.50
N SER A 331 13.01 -2.32 -3.42
CA SER A 331 13.13 -3.22 -2.27
C SER A 331 14.55 -3.77 -2.16
N MET A 332 15.15 -3.64 -0.97
CA MET A 332 16.49 -4.16 -0.72
C MET A 332 16.51 -5.67 -0.86
N GLU A 333 15.60 -6.35 -0.16
CA GLU A 333 15.51 -7.81 -0.11
C GLU A 333 15.04 -8.41 -1.44
N LYS A 334 14.03 -7.82 -2.08
CA LYS A 334 13.40 -8.44 -3.26
C LYS A 334 14.06 -8.06 -4.58
N ARG A 335 14.88 -7.01 -4.62
CA ARG A 335 15.45 -6.50 -5.88
C ARG A 335 16.91 -6.13 -5.77
N VAL A 336 17.28 -5.26 -4.84
CA VAL A 336 18.64 -4.69 -4.82
C VAL A 336 19.68 -5.76 -4.50
N VAL A 337 19.54 -6.46 -3.38
CA VAL A 337 20.49 -7.48 -2.93
C VAL A 337 20.53 -8.68 -3.89
N PRO A 338 19.40 -9.28 -4.32
CA PRO A 338 19.40 -10.36 -5.31
C PRO A 338 20.18 -10.02 -6.58
N ARG A 339 19.91 -8.85 -7.15
CA ARG A 339 20.54 -8.44 -8.40
C ARG A 339 22.00 -8.02 -8.21
N TYR A 340 22.34 -7.47 -7.04
CA TYR A 340 23.73 -7.17 -6.70
C TYR A 340 24.58 -8.44 -6.52
N ARG A 341 24.04 -9.53 -5.98
CA ARG A 341 24.75 -10.83 -5.91
C ARG A 341 25.11 -11.35 -7.30
N VAL A 342 24.14 -11.34 -8.22
CA VAL A 342 24.38 -11.68 -9.63
C VAL A 342 25.46 -10.78 -10.21
N TYR A 343 25.39 -9.46 -9.99
CA TYR A 343 26.42 -8.52 -10.43
C TYR A 343 27.83 -8.87 -9.90
N MET A 344 27.94 -9.28 -8.64
CA MET A 344 29.21 -9.68 -8.04
C MET A 344 29.79 -10.95 -8.66
N ILE A 345 28.95 -11.94 -9.00
CA ILE A 345 29.39 -13.16 -9.69
C ILE A 345 29.85 -12.84 -11.11
N LEU A 346 29.08 -12.03 -11.86
CA LEU A 346 29.47 -11.58 -13.19
C LEU A 346 30.83 -10.86 -13.17
N LYS A 347 31.07 -10.05 -12.12
CA LYS A 347 32.34 -9.34 -11.90
C LYS A 347 33.49 -10.28 -11.54
N SER A 348 33.30 -11.20 -10.59
CA SER A 348 34.38 -12.06 -10.09
C SER A 348 34.84 -13.09 -11.12
N ARG A 349 33.92 -13.55 -11.98
CA ARG A 349 34.20 -14.54 -13.04
C ARG A 349 34.52 -13.92 -14.39
N GLY A 350 34.40 -12.62 -14.54
CA GLY A 350 34.67 -11.94 -15.82
C GLY A 350 33.72 -12.38 -16.95
N LEU A 351 32.46 -12.74 -16.62
CA LEU A 351 31.48 -13.24 -17.59
C LEU A 351 31.02 -12.19 -18.61
N VAL A 352 31.39 -10.93 -18.42
CA VAL A 352 31.04 -9.82 -19.31
C VAL A 352 32.28 -8.99 -19.67
N ASP A 353 32.43 -8.67 -20.96
CA ASP A 353 33.53 -7.81 -21.44
C ASP A 353 33.51 -6.43 -20.78
N LYS A 354 32.29 -5.92 -20.51
CA LYS A 354 32.06 -4.65 -19.82
C LYS A 354 30.96 -4.80 -18.77
N LEU A 355 31.30 -4.49 -17.52
CA LEU A 355 30.34 -4.53 -16.43
C LEU A 355 29.19 -3.56 -16.66
N PRO A 356 27.93 -4.00 -16.46
CA PRO A 356 26.79 -3.11 -16.54
C PRO A 356 26.80 -2.12 -15.39
N SER A 357 26.29 -0.91 -15.63
CA SER A 357 26.01 0.02 -14.53
C SER A 357 25.00 -0.62 -13.56
N ILE A 358 25.31 -0.57 -12.26
CA ILE A 358 24.41 -1.07 -11.19
C ILE A 358 23.02 -0.43 -11.33
N SER A 359 22.94 0.86 -11.65
CA SER A 359 21.66 1.56 -11.85
C SER A 359 20.84 0.96 -13.00
N SER A 360 21.48 0.61 -14.13
CA SER A 360 20.82 -0.02 -15.27
C SER A 360 20.32 -1.43 -14.93
N LEU A 361 21.14 -2.18 -14.21
CA LEU A 361 20.84 -3.53 -13.76
C LEU A 361 19.66 -3.58 -12.76
N LEU A 362 19.53 -2.58 -11.90
CA LEU A 362 18.42 -2.47 -10.95
C LEU A 362 17.12 -1.99 -11.59
N THR A 363 17.21 -1.13 -12.60
CA THR A 363 16.04 -0.47 -13.21
C THR A 363 15.36 -1.30 -14.31
N CYS A 364 16.03 -2.29 -14.90
CA CYS A 364 15.39 -3.14 -15.91
C CYS A 364 14.26 -4.02 -15.33
N SER A 365 13.35 -4.46 -16.22
CA SER A 365 12.26 -5.37 -15.86
C SER A 365 12.79 -6.72 -15.37
N GLU A 366 11.92 -7.52 -14.77
CA GLU A 366 12.28 -8.87 -14.32
C GLU A 366 12.71 -9.76 -15.49
N THR A 367 11.90 -9.80 -16.55
CA THR A 367 12.18 -10.55 -17.78
C THR A 367 13.54 -10.18 -18.39
N LYS A 368 13.77 -8.89 -18.61
CA LYS A 368 15.02 -8.37 -19.18
C LYS A 368 16.22 -8.66 -18.28
N PHE A 369 16.04 -8.65 -16.96
CA PHE A 369 17.13 -8.97 -16.03
C PHE A 369 17.53 -10.44 -16.16
N THR A 370 16.55 -11.34 -16.08
CA THR A 370 16.76 -12.78 -16.15
C THR A 370 17.35 -13.22 -17.49
N GLU A 371 16.80 -12.73 -18.60
CA GLU A 371 17.33 -13.03 -19.94
C GLU A 371 18.78 -12.57 -20.11
N LYS A 372 19.06 -11.31 -19.72
CA LYS A 372 20.36 -10.68 -20.02
C LYS A 372 21.49 -11.08 -19.08
N TYR A 373 21.19 -11.33 -17.81
CA TYR A 373 22.19 -11.48 -16.76
C TYR A 373 22.19 -12.87 -16.10
N ILE A 374 21.23 -13.74 -16.43
CA ILE A 374 21.18 -15.11 -15.92
C ILE A 374 21.20 -16.10 -17.09
N LEU A 375 20.13 -16.14 -17.90
CA LEU A 375 19.93 -17.18 -18.93
C LEU A 375 20.91 -17.09 -20.10
N ARG A 376 21.47 -15.90 -20.35
CA ARG A 376 22.51 -15.70 -21.37
C ARG A 376 23.77 -16.53 -21.10
N PHE A 377 24.09 -16.80 -19.84
CA PHE A 377 25.28 -17.54 -19.43
C PHE A 377 24.86 -18.98 -19.12
N GLN A 378 24.64 -19.79 -20.14
CA GLN A 378 24.04 -21.12 -20.00
C GLN A 378 24.80 -22.00 -19.00
N ASP A 379 26.13 -21.96 -19.03
CA ASP A 379 27.00 -22.75 -18.14
C ASP A 379 26.92 -22.31 -16.67
N ASP A 380 26.67 -21.02 -16.41
CA ASP A 380 26.58 -20.44 -15.06
C ASP A 380 25.12 -20.21 -14.60
N ALA A 381 24.12 -20.46 -15.45
CA ALA A 381 22.75 -20.02 -15.24
C ALA A 381 22.15 -20.56 -13.94
N LYS A 382 22.46 -21.81 -13.58
CA LYS A 382 21.99 -22.45 -12.34
C LYS A 382 22.52 -21.72 -11.10
N GLU A 383 23.79 -21.36 -11.10
CA GLU A 383 24.40 -20.67 -9.97
C GLU A 383 23.93 -19.21 -9.87
N LEU A 384 23.85 -18.51 -11.00
CA LEU A 384 23.31 -17.15 -11.07
C LEU A 384 21.87 -17.10 -10.57
N LEU A 385 21.07 -18.13 -10.87
CA LEU A 385 19.70 -18.26 -10.37
C LEU A 385 19.68 -18.54 -8.86
N LEU A 386 20.53 -19.43 -8.34
CA LEU A 386 20.65 -19.67 -6.90
C LEU A 386 21.07 -18.40 -6.13
N ALA A 387 21.98 -17.61 -6.69
CA ALA A 387 22.39 -16.34 -6.14
C ALA A 387 21.24 -15.32 -6.10
N TYR A 388 20.46 -15.29 -7.18
CA TYR A 388 19.29 -14.44 -7.32
C TYR A 388 18.17 -14.81 -6.34
N GLU A 389 17.86 -16.09 -6.19
CA GLU A 389 16.87 -16.59 -5.24
C GLU A 389 17.34 -16.49 -3.78
N GLY A 390 18.63 -16.22 -3.56
CA GLY A 390 19.25 -16.15 -2.24
C GLY A 390 19.44 -17.52 -1.58
N ARG A 391 19.64 -18.56 -2.40
CA ARG A 391 19.84 -19.96 -2.02
C ARG A 391 21.27 -20.45 -2.18
N LEU A 392 22.25 -19.55 -2.33
CA LEU A 392 23.65 -19.96 -2.30
C LEU A 392 23.94 -20.59 -0.92
N SER A 393 24.15 -21.89 -0.91
CA SER A 393 24.81 -22.60 0.18
C SER A 393 26.22 -22.04 0.29
N GLU A 394 26.55 -21.46 1.44
CA GLU A 394 27.92 -21.15 1.79
C GLU A 394 28.68 -22.49 1.84
N SER A 395 29.50 -22.75 0.81
CA SER A 395 30.41 -23.89 0.73
C SER A 395 31.85 -23.41 0.91
#